data_AF-A0A349EV56-F1
#
_entry.id   AF-A0A349EV56-F1
#
_cell.length_a   1.000
_cell.length_b   1.000
_cell.length_c   1.000
_cell.angle_alpha   90.00
_cell.angle_beta   90.00
_cell.angle_gamma   90.00
#
_symmetry.space_group_name_H-M   'P 1'
#
loop_
_entity.id
_entity.type
_entity.pdbx_description
1 polymer ?
#
loop_
_entity_poly.entity_id
_entity_poly.type
_entity_poly.pdbx_seq_one_letter_code
_entity_poly.pdbx_strand_id
1 'polypeptide(L)' 'MEIKSIQEKLASKNIDGYLLIDYESKNKVLVSLLGEKMLTRKIIAFIPKEGKGTLIVHFIDTVYLKD' A
#
# COMPACT_ATOMS: atom_id res chain seq x y z
N MET A 1 -1.23 0.31 -10.95
CA MET A 1 -2.41 -0.50 -10.58
C MET A 1 -3.41 0.44 -9.90
N GLU A 2 -4.69 0.39 -10.22
CA GLU A 2 -5.68 1.29 -9.59
C GLU A 2 -6.24 0.68 -8.30
N ILE A 3 -6.34 1.46 -7.22
CA ILE A 3 -6.90 1.00 -5.94
C ILE A 3 -8.32 0.45 -6.11
N LYS A 4 -9.11 1.07 -6.99
CA LYS A 4 -10.50 0.66 -7.24
C LYS A 4 -10.63 -0.78 -7.75
N SER A 5 -9.73 -1.22 -8.64
CA SER A 5 -9.78 -2.60 -9.15
C SER A 5 -9.39 -3.63 -8.09
N ILE A 6 -8.49 -3.26 -7.16
CA ILE A 6 -8.18 -4.09 -5.98
C ILE A 6 -9.44 -4.23 -5.12
N GLN A 7 -10.12 -3.12 -4.84
CA GLN A 7 -11.34 -3.09 -4.02
C GLN A 7 -12.47 -3.92 -4.63
N GLU A 8 -12.71 -3.80 -5.94
CA GLU A 8 -13.67 -4.63 -6.67
C GLU A 8 -13.32 -6.13 -6.54
N LYS A 9 -12.03 -6.48 -6.58
CA LYS A 9 -11.58 -7.86 -6.41
C LYS A 9 -11.71 -8.38 -4.98
N LEU A 10 -11.55 -7.51 -3.99
CA LEU A 10 -11.78 -7.83 -2.58
C LEU A 10 -13.27 -8.08 -2.33
N ALA A 11 -14.13 -7.20 -2.83
CA ALA A 11 -15.59 -7.33 -2.74
C ALA A 11 -16.07 -8.63 -3.42
N SER A 12 -15.57 -8.94 -4.63
CA SER A 12 -15.95 -10.16 -5.35
C SER A 12 -15.54 -11.45 -4.63
N LYS A 13 -14.63 -11.36 -3.66
CA LYS A 13 -14.11 -12.49 -2.88
C LYS A 13 -14.60 -12.51 -1.43
N ASN A 14 -15.46 -11.56 -1.04
CA ASN A 14 -15.86 -11.36 0.34
C ASN A 14 -14.65 -11.21 1.30
N ILE A 15 -13.63 -10.46 0.88
CA ILE A 15 -12.44 -10.15 1.67
C ILE A 15 -12.55 -8.69 2.15
N ASP A 16 -12.31 -8.43 3.43
CA ASP A 16 -12.48 -7.09 4.01
C ASP A 16 -11.34 -6.11 3.71
N GLY A 17 -10.16 -6.62 3.37
CA GLY A 17 -9.03 -5.77 3.01
C GLY A 17 -7.79 -6.54 2.58
N TYR A 18 -6.85 -5.80 2.04
CA TYR A 18 -5.55 -6.30 1.62
C TYR A 18 -4.45 -5.59 2.39
N LEU A 19 -3.66 -6.37 3.14
CA LEU A 19 -2.49 -5.90 3.84
C LEU A 19 -1.24 -6.21 3.01
N LEU A 20 -0.52 -5.18 2.62
CA LEU A 20 0.75 -5.25 1.91
C LEU A 20 1.86 -4.81 2.85
N ILE A 21 2.92 -5.59 2.93
CA ILE A 21 4.11 -5.28 3.73
C ILE A 21 5.29 -5.16 2.77
N ASP A 22 6.13 -4.17 3.01
CA ASP A 22 7.35 -3.97 2.25
C ASP A 22 8.48 -3.41 3.10
N TYR A 23 9.70 -3.58 2.60
CA TYR A 23 10.94 -3.06 3.13
C TYR A 23 11.90 -2.84 1.95
N GLU A 24 12.38 -1.61 1.77
CA GLU A 24 13.27 -1.23 0.65
C GLU A 24 12.67 -1.49 -0.74
N SER A 25 11.38 -1.21 -0.94
CA SER A 25 10.72 -1.31 -2.26
C SER A 25 10.85 -2.68 -2.94
N LYS A 26 10.85 -3.77 -2.16
CA LYS A 26 10.97 -5.14 -2.68
C LYS A 26 9.63 -5.72 -3.13
N ASN A 27 8.54 -5.20 -2.58
CA ASN A 27 7.19 -5.62 -2.95
C ASN A 27 6.73 -4.91 -4.23
N LYS A 28 6.86 -5.61 -5.37
CA LYS A 28 6.46 -5.09 -6.70
C LYS A 28 5.02 -4.57 -6.75
N VAL A 29 4.10 -5.18 -5.99
CA VAL A 29 2.70 -4.73 -5.94
C VAL A 29 2.62 -3.35 -5.26
N LEU A 30 3.33 -3.17 -4.15
CA LEU A 30 3.38 -1.90 -3.44
C LEU A 30 4.10 -0.82 -4.24
N VAL A 31 5.21 -1.16 -4.89
CA VAL A 31 5.93 -0.27 -5.81
C VAL A 31 5.03 0.18 -6.96
N SER A 32 4.18 -0.71 -7.48
CA SER A 32 3.21 -0.35 -8.54
C SER A 32 2.08 0.60 -8.09
N LEU A 33 1.95 0.81 -6.78
CA LEU A 33 0.95 1.69 -6.16
C LEU A 33 1.56 3.01 -5.68
N LEU A 34 2.74 2.97 -5.05
CA LEU A 34 3.39 4.13 -4.42
C LEU A 34 4.52 4.73 -5.28
N GLY A 35 4.89 4.04 -6.36
CA GLY A 35 6.13 4.29 -7.08
C GLY A 35 7.35 3.70 -6.37
N GLU A 36 8.48 3.72 -7.07
CA GLU A 36 9.77 3.43 -6.44
C GLU A 36 10.18 4.62 -5.59
N LYS A 37 10.44 4.38 -4.30
CA LYS A 37 10.78 5.42 -3.32
C LYS A 37 11.98 4.94 -2.50
N MET A 38 12.80 5.86 -2.01
CA MET A 38 13.90 5.52 -1.11
C MET A 38 13.37 5.24 0.29
N LEU A 39 12.97 3.99 0.55
CA LEU A 39 12.41 3.57 1.82
C LEU A 39 13.42 2.73 2.59
N THR A 40 13.71 3.12 3.82
CA THR A 40 14.72 2.43 4.65
C THR A 40 14.13 1.65 5.81
N ARG A 41 12.82 1.77 6.06
CA ARG A 41 12.10 1.09 7.12
C ARG A 41 10.95 0.26 6.57
N LYS A 42 10.43 -0.63 7.42
CA LYS A 42 9.27 -1.44 7.07
C LYS A 42 8.05 -0.54 6.94
N ILE A 43 7.29 -0.73 5.87
CA ILE A 43 6.01 -0.05 5.65
C ILE A 43 4.89 -1.07 5.49
N ILE A 44 3.69 -0.64 5.85
CA ILE A 44 2.48 -1.45 5.74
C ILE A 44 1.42 -0.61 5.04
N ALA A 45 0.92 -1.07 3.90
CA ALA A 45 -0.26 -0.49 3.27
C ALA A 45 -1.47 -1.39 3.50
N PHE A 46 -2.56 -0.77 3.94
CA PHE A 46 -3.85 -1.40 4.08
C PHE A 46 -4.81 -0.82 3.05
N ILE A 47 -5.37 -1.69 2.21
CA ILE A 47 -6.40 -1.34 1.23
C ILE A 47 -7.70 -2.02 1.68
N PRO A 48 -8.66 -1.31 2.28
CA PRO A 48 -9.94 -1.89 2.66
C PRO A 48 -10.78 -2.21 1.42
N LYS A 49 -11.75 -3.12 1.55
CA LYS A 49 -12.72 -3.43 0.48
C LYS A 49 -13.47 -2.20 -0.04
N GLU A 50 -13.65 -1.19 0.82
CA GLU A 50 -14.32 0.08 0.53
C GLU A 50 -13.68 1.20 1.36
N GLY A 51 -13.71 2.43 0.82
CA GLY A 51 -13.13 3.60 1.50
C GLY A 51 -11.65 3.85 1.20
N LYS A 52 -11.00 4.63 2.06
CA LYS A 52 -9.64 5.13 1.85
C LYS A 52 -8.59 4.14 2.33
N GLY A 53 -7.59 3.88 1.49
CA GLY A 53 -6.38 3.14 1.89
C GLY A 53 -5.59 3.86 2.98
N THR A 54 -4.90 3.10 3.81
CA THR A 54 -4.08 3.61 4.92
C THR A 54 -2.65 3.14 4.76
N LEU A 55 -1.68 4.03 4.95
CA LEU A 55 -0.27 3.71 4.95
C LEU A 55 0.29 3.91 6.36
N ILE A 56 0.82 2.83 6.95
CA ILE A 56 1.50 2.84 8.24
C ILE A 56 2.99 2.84 7.96
N VAL A 57 3.66 3.91 8.37
CA VAL A 57 5.07 4.15 8.05
C VAL A 57 5.83 4.66 9.25
N HIS A 58 7.13 4.44 9.23
CA HIS A 58 8.03 5.09 10.16
C HIS A 58 8.11 6.59 9.82
N PHE A 59 8.08 7.47 10.83
CA PHE A 59 8.07 8.93 10.61
C PHE A 59 9.25 9.42 9.75
N ILE A 60 10.41 8.77 9.87
CA ILE A 60 11.62 9.07 9.07
C ILE A 60 11.35 8.97 7.56
N ASP A 61 10.61 7.95 7.11
CA ASP A 61 10.37 7.73 5.69
C ASP A 61 9.26 8.65 5.13
N THR A 62 8.55 9.40 5.99
CA THR A 62 7.47 10.30 5.54
C THR A 62 7.96 11.39 4.60
N VAL A 63 9.24 11.79 4.67
CA VAL A 63 9.83 12.78 3.76
C VAL A 63 9.91 12.29 2.32
N TYR A 64 9.98 10.97 2.10
CA TYR A 64 10.02 10.35 0.77
C TYR A 64 8.63 9.96 0.26
N LEU A 65 7.63 10.00 1.13
CA LEU A 65 6.24 9.57 0.88
C LEU A 65 5.26 10.73 0.76
N LYS A 66 5.74 11.96 0.98
CA LYS A 66 5.00 13.17 0.62
C LYS A 66 5.26 13.43 -0.87
N ASP A 67 4.19 13.48 -1.65
CA ASP A 67 4.21 14.07 -2.99
C ASP A 67 4.07 15.59 -2.86
#